data_AF-A0A921MFR8-F1
#
_entry.id   AF-A0A921MFR8-F1
#
_cell.length_a   1.000
_cell.length_b   1.000
_cell.length_c   1.000
_cell.angle_alpha   90.00
_cell.angle_beta   90.00
_cell.angle_gamma   90.00
#
_symmetry.space_group_name_H-M   'P 1'
#
loop_
_entity.id
_entity.type
_entity.pdbx_description
1 polymer ?
#
loop_
_entity_poly.entity_id
_entity_poly.type
_entity_poly.pdbx_seq_one_letter_code
_entity_poly.pdbx_strand_id
1 'polypeptide(L)'
;RAAQGGLAQRVDQLLPALVSALTAFTALDKKVTASSSLVILSNLADVKDWREQMGEPAAIAGLSEAALLRLPRWVEAAVARVDAMVDQPPRDRQLMDRVRTAEAGIEKKLQSARPEVAGLGRAARLGAVVEAGAPPRGPGEGWHAVLFQQEELRISLYAPALGTVGKVSEQRIAKALAAL
;
A
#
# COMPACT_ATOMS: atom_id res chain seq x y z
N ARG A 1 -8.61 4.33 35.00
CA ARG A 1 -8.48 3.02 34.28
C ARG A 1 -9.24 2.97 32.94
N ALA A 2 -10.28 3.79 32.70
CA ALA A 2 -10.97 3.85 31.40
C ALA A 2 -10.08 4.32 30.23
N ALA A 3 -9.16 5.27 30.48
CA ALA A 3 -8.26 5.81 29.44
C ALA A 3 -7.25 4.79 28.87
N GLN A 4 -7.02 3.67 29.54
CA GLN A 4 -6.08 2.61 29.12
C GLN A 4 -6.80 1.37 28.53
N GLY A 5 -8.14 1.38 28.51
CA GLY A 5 -8.93 0.24 28.05
C GLY A 5 -8.59 -0.12 26.60
N GLY A 6 -8.20 -1.37 26.37
CA GLY A 6 -7.89 -1.90 25.04
C GLY A 6 -6.52 -1.48 24.47
N LEU A 7 -5.75 -0.60 25.13
CA LEU A 7 -4.46 -0.15 24.61
C LEU A 7 -3.44 -1.30 24.55
N ALA A 8 -3.37 -2.14 25.58
CA ALA A 8 -2.49 -3.32 25.59
C ALA A 8 -2.79 -4.26 24.42
N GLN A 9 -4.08 -4.57 24.21
CA GLN A 9 -4.51 -5.41 23.10
C GLN A 9 -4.20 -4.81 21.71
N ARG A 10 -4.27 -3.47 21.57
CA ARG A 10 -3.87 -2.79 20.33
C ARG A 10 -2.35 -2.89 20.12
N VAL A 11 -1.55 -2.65 21.15
CA VAL A 11 -0.09 -2.78 21.08
C VAL A 11 0.30 -4.23 20.73
N ASP A 12 -0.33 -5.22 21.35
CA ASP A 12 -0.11 -6.65 21.08
C ASP A 12 -0.40 -7.05 19.63
N GLN A 13 -1.19 -6.26 18.89
CA GLN A 13 -1.50 -6.50 17.48
C GLN A 13 -0.62 -5.66 16.54
N LEU A 14 -0.48 -4.37 16.83
CA LEU A 14 0.19 -3.42 15.96
C LEU A 14 1.72 -3.57 16.01
N LEU A 15 2.30 -3.86 17.17
CA LEU A 15 3.75 -3.97 17.31
C LEU A 15 4.31 -5.16 16.51
N PRO A 16 3.75 -6.39 16.59
CA PRO A 16 4.22 -7.48 15.74
C PRO A 16 4.07 -7.21 14.24
N ALA A 17 2.97 -6.55 13.83
CA ALA A 17 2.78 -6.17 12.43
C ALA A 17 3.84 -5.16 11.98
N LEU A 18 4.13 -4.14 12.79
CA LEU A 18 5.20 -3.18 12.51
C LEU A 18 6.57 -3.87 12.39
N VAL A 19 6.92 -4.74 13.33
CA VAL A 19 8.18 -5.49 13.29
C VAL A 19 8.28 -6.36 12.03
N SER A 20 7.19 -7.03 11.65
CA SER A 20 7.11 -7.83 10.43
C SER A 20 7.29 -6.96 9.17
N ALA A 21 6.64 -5.80 9.12
CA ALA A 21 6.78 -4.86 8.00
C ALA A 21 8.21 -4.33 7.87
N LEU A 22 8.84 -3.91 8.97
CA LEU A 22 10.23 -3.41 8.96
C LEU A 22 11.24 -4.49 8.55
N THR A 23 11.01 -5.73 8.99
CA THR A 23 11.81 -6.89 8.55
C THR A 23 11.66 -7.12 7.05
N ALA A 24 10.43 -7.07 6.54
CA ALA A 24 10.14 -7.21 5.12
C ALA A 24 10.73 -6.04 4.29
N PHE A 25 10.71 -4.81 4.81
CA PHE A 25 11.35 -3.66 4.16
C PHE A 25 12.86 -3.85 4.06
N THR A 26 13.49 -4.36 5.11
CA THR A 26 14.93 -4.70 5.07
C THR A 26 15.22 -5.76 4.01
N ALA A 27 14.35 -6.75 3.84
CA ALA A 27 14.48 -7.75 2.78
C ALA A 27 14.27 -7.15 1.38
N LEU A 28 13.31 -6.24 1.23
CA LEU A 28 13.07 -5.50 -0.01
C LEU A 28 14.28 -4.66 -0.40
N ASP A 29 14.82 -3.89 0.53
CA ASP A 29 15.99 -3.03 0.32
C ASP A 29 17.19 -3.86 -0.17
N LYS A 30 17.45 -5.02 0.45
CA LYS A 30 18.49 -5.96 0.01
C LYS A 30 18.29 -6.45 -1.42
N LYS A 31 17.06 -6.86 -1.78
CA LYS A 31 16.75 -7.35 -3.14
C LYS A 31 16.86 -6.25 -4.18
N VAL A 32 16.37 -5.05 -3.87
CA VAL A 32 16.48 -3.89 -4.75
C VAL A 32 17.94 -3.52 -5.01
N THR A 33 18.82 -3.61 -4.01
CA THR A 33 20.26 -3.38 -4.19
C THR A 33 20.94 -4.50 -4.99
N ALA A 34 20.48 -5.75 -4.85
CA ALA A 34 21.02 -6.90 -5.59
C ALA A 34 20.56 -6.96 -7.06
N SER A 35 19.42 -6.35 -7.40
CA SER A 35 18.86 -6.34 -8.74
C SER A 35 19.33 -5.11 -9.53
N SER A 36 19.99 -5.32 -10.67
CA SER A 36 20.37 -4.23 -11.57
C SER A 36 20.45 -4.68 -13.02
N SER A 37 19.72 -4.01 -13.91
CA SER A 37 19.94 -4.06 -15.36
C SER A 37 19.28 -2.85 -16.02
N LEU A 38 19.71 -2.48 -17.23
CA LEU A 38 19.13 -1.36 -17.96
C LEU A 38 17.63 -1.58 -18.27
N VAL A 39 17.22 -2.84 -18.47
CA VAL A 39 15.85 -3.20 -18.85
C VAL A 39 14.87 -3.04 -17.67
N ILE A 40 15.32 -3.23 -16.43
CA ILE A 40 14.47 -3.13 -15.23
C ILE A 40 14.57 -1.78 -14.52
N LEU A 41 15.40 -0.85 -15.01
CA LEU A 41 15.71 0.40 -14.30
C LEU A 41 14.46 1.16 -13.87
N SER A 42 13.52 1.34 -14.80
CA SER A 42 12.26 2.05 -14.53
C SER A 42 11.32 1.30 -13.59
N ASN A 43 11.35 -0.03 -13.62
CA ASN A 43 10.52 -0.87 -12.77
C ASN A 43 11.06 -0.89 -11.34
N LEU A 44 12.38 -0.95 -11.17
CA LEU A 44 13.04 -0.82 -9.87
C LEU A 44 12.85 0.57 -9.27
N ALA A 45 12.90 1.63 -10.09
CA ALA A 45 12.60 2.98 -9.63
C ALA A 45 11.19 3.06 -9.03
N ASP A 46 10.18 2.47 -9.69
CA ASP A 46 8.81 2.43 -9.16
C ASP A 46 8.70 1.71 -7.80
N VAL A 47 9.47 0.64 -7.61
CA VAL A 47 9.52 -0.08 -6.31
C VAL A 47 10.19 0.78 -5.24
N LYS A 48 11.28 1.47 -5.57
CA LYS A 48 11.99 2.39 -4.65
C LYS A 48 11.09 3.55 -4.24
N ASP A 49 10.42 4.19 -5.20
CA ASP A 49 9.49 5.29 -4.93
C ASP A 49 8.36 4.84 -3.99
N TRP A 50 7.78 3.67 -4.23
CA TRP A 50 6.76 3.10 -3.35
C TRP A 50 7.31 2.79 -1.95
N ARG A 51 8.52 2.22 -1.87
CA ARG A 51 9.20 1.92 -0.60
C ARG A 51 9.37 3.22 0.20
N GLU A 52 9.92 4.27 -0.40
CA GLU A 52 10.15 5.56 0.29
C GLU A 52 8.83 6.15 0.81
N GLN A 53 7.77 6.11 0.01
CA GLN A 53 6.46 6.65 0.39
C GLN A 53 5.73 5.86 1.48
N MET A 54 6.13 4.62 1.77
CA MET A 54 5.45 3.72 2.71
C MET A 54 6.31 3.30 3.92
N GLY A 55 7.64 3.32 3.78
CA GLY A 55 8.57 2.72 4.75
C GLY A 55 9.33 3.73 5.62
N GLU A 56 9.26 5.02 5.33
CA GLU A 56 9.90 6.04 6.18
C GLU A 56 9.17 6.21 7.51
N PRO A 57 9.86 6.60 8.60
CA PRO A 57 9.24 6.73 9.92
C PRO A 57 8.01 7.65 9.93
N ALA A 58 8.08 8.78 9.22
CA ALA A 58 6.97 9.72 9.09
C ALA A 58 5.79 9.14 8.28
N ALA A 59 6.09 8.30 7.26
CA ALA A 59 5.08 7.61 6.48
C ALA A 59 4.33 6.58 7.35
N ILE A 60 5.08 5.73 8.07
CA ILE A 60 4.53 4.72 8.97
C ILE A 60 3.67 5.36 10.07
N ALA A 61 4.13 6.47 10.65
CA ALA A 61 3.39 7.21 11.68
C ALA A 61 2.06 7.79 11.16
N GLY A 62 1.94 8.02 9.85
CA GLY A 62 0.72 8.53 9.22
C GLY A 62 -0.30 7.45 8.83
N LEU A 63 -0.01 6.17 9.03
CA LEU A 63 -0.92 5.08 8.67
C LEU A 63 -2.10 4.98 9.66
N SER A 64 -3.24 4.52 9.17
CA SER A 64 -4.32 4.01 10.02
C SER A 64 -3.91 2.69 10.68
N GLU A 65 -4.55 2.32 11.79
CA GLU A 65 -4.30 1.02 12.47
C GLU A 65 -4.51 -0.16 11.50
N ALA A 66 -5.59 -0.13 10.70
CA ALA A 66 -5.86 -1.16 9.70
C ALA A 66 -4.75 -1.23 8.63
N ALA A 67 -4.25 -0.07 8.17
CA ALA A 67 -3.18 -0.03 7.18
C ALA A 67 -1.86 -0.55 7.75
N LEU A 68 -1.54 -0.22 9.01
CA LEU A 68 -0.36 -0.75 9.69
C LEU A 68 -0.43 -2.27 9.85
N LEU A 69 -1.60 -2.83 10.20
CA LEU A 69 -1.80 -4.29 10.25
C LEU A 69 -1.65 -4.96 8.89
N ARG A 70 -1.96 -4.25 7.80
CA ARG A 70 -1.88 -4.78 6.44
C ARG A 70 -0.50 -4.57 5.80
N LEU A 71 0.27 -3.60 6.27
CA LEU A 71 1.57 -3.20 5.73
C LEU A 71 2.52 -4.38 5.45
N PRO A 72 2.69 -5.38 6.33
CA PRO A 72 3.57 -6.53 6.04
C PRO A 72 3.28 -7.19 4.69
N ARG A 73 1.99 -7.34 4.36
CA ARG A 73 1.54 -8.02 3.15
C ARG A 73 1.76 -7.19 1.89
N TRP A 74 1.64 -5.86 1.99
CA TRP A 74 2.00 -4.97 0.89
C TRP A 74 3.51 -5.00 0.61
N VAL A 75 4.34 -5.04 1.66
CA VAL A 75 5.80 -5.13 1.52
C VAL A 75 6.22 -6.49 0.97
N GLU A 76 5.61 -7.59 1.44
CA GLU A 76 5.83 -8.93 0.89
C GLU A 76 5.51 -9.01 -0.61
N ALA A 77 4.45 -8.33 -1.08
CA ALA A 77 4.14 -8.26 -2.50
C ALA A 77 5.20 -7.46 -3.30
N ALA A 78 5.74 -6.38 -2.73
CA ALA A 78 6.85 -5.65 -3.35
C ALA A 78 8.13 -6.50 -3.41
N VAL A 79 8.41 -7.30 -2.38
CA VAL A 79 9.49 -8.29 -2.36
C VAL A 79 9.31 -9.31 -3.49
N ALA A 80 8.13 -9.93 -3.58
CA ALA A 80 7.81 -10.90 -4.61
C ALA A 80 7.88 -10.30 -6.03
N ARG A 81 7.49 -9.03 -6.18
CA ARG A 81 7.64 -8.30 -7.44
C ARG A 81 9.10 -8.21 -7.88
N VAL A 82 10.01 -7.81 -6.99
CA VAL A 82 11.44 -7.68 -7.34
C VAL A 82 12.02 -9.03 -7.76
N ASP A 83 11.63 -10.11 -7.09
CA ASP A 83 12.05 -11.47 -7.46
C ASP A 83 11.57 -11.86 -8.87
N ALA A 84 10.29 -11.64 -9.18
CA ALA A 84 9.72 -12.00 -10.48
C ALA A 84 10.14 -11.05 -11.63
N MET A 85 10.47 -9.79 -11.31
CA MET A 85 10.80 -8.75 -12.29
C MET A 85 12.05 -9.08 -13.10
N VAL A 86 13.04 -9.71 -12.49
CA VAL A 86 14.30 -10.07 -13.16
C VAL A 86 14.07 -11.10 -14.27
N ASP A 87 13.15 -12.05 -14.03
CA ASP A 87 12.83 -13.10 -14.99
C ASP A 87 11.90 -12.62 -16.12
N GLN A 88 10.99 -11.68 -15.84
CA GLN A 88 10.00 -11.19 -16.80
C GLN A 88 9.86 -9.66 -16.83
N PRO A 89 10.89 -8.88 -17.20
CA PRO A 89 10.85 -7.42 -17.18
C PRO A 89 9.69 -6.79 -17.96
N PRO A 90 9.36 -7.22 -19.20
CA PRO A 90 8.25 -6.64 -19.96
C PRO A 90 6.88 -6.90 -19.30
N ARG A 91 6.73 -8.06 -18.64
CA ARG A 91 5.51 -8.42 -17.92
C ARG A 91 5.33 -7.53 -16.69
N ASP A 92 6.39 -7.34 -15.90
CA ASP A 92 6.36 -6.42 -14.76
C ASP A 92 6.04 -4.99 -15.21
N ARG A 93 6.64 -4.53 -16.32
CA ARG A 93 6.38 -3.21 -16.88
C ARG A 93 4.90 -3.01 -17.21
N GLN A 94 4.27 -4.00 -17.85
CA GLN A 94 2.83 -3.97 -18.13
C GLN A 94 1.98 -3.89 -16.85
N LEU A 95 2.36 -4.61 -15.80
CA LEU A 95 1.66 -4.56 -14.50
C LEU A 95 1.86 -3.21 -13.81
N MET A 96 3.06 -2.64 -13.92
CA MET A 96 3.38 -1.32 -13.40
C MET A 96 2.53 -0.23 -14.06
N ASP A 97 2.38 -0.26 -15.39
CA ASP A 97 1.57 0.71 -16.12
C ASP A 97 0.08 0.64 -15.71
N ARG A 98 -0.42 -0.57 -15.40
CA ARG A 98 -1.77 -0.79 -14.85
C ARG A 98 -1.95 -0.18 -13.46
N VAL A 99 -0.99 -0.41 -12.55
CA VAL A 99 -1.00 0.22 -11.22
C VAL A 99 -0.97 1.74 -11.35
N ARG A 100 -0.08 2.29 -12.16
CA ARG A 100 0.05 3.74 -12.38
C ARG A 100 -1.21 4.36 -12.96
N THR A 101 -1.90 3.66 -13.85
CA THR A 101 -3.18 4.12 -14.41
C THR A 101 -4.24 4.25 -13.33
N ALA A 102 -4.36 3.26 -12.43
CA ALA A 102 -5.27 3.34 -11.30
C ALA A 102 -4.88 4.46 -10.32
N GLU A 103 -3.59 4.58 -9.99
CA GLU A 103 -3.06 5.63 -9.10
C GLU A 103 -3.31 7.03 -9.66
N ALA A 104 -3.11 7.25 -10.96
CA ALA A 104 -3.39 8.54 -11.61
C ALA A 104 -4.87 8.92 -11.55
N GLY A 105 -5.77 7.94 -11.70
CA GLY A 105 -7.22 8.16 -11.55
C GLY A 105 -7.61 8.55 -10.12
N ILE A 106 -7.03 7.86 -9.12
CA ILE A 106 -7.21 8.19 -7.70
C ILE A 106 -6.69 9.59 -7.41
N GLU A 107 -5.45 9.89 -7.80
CA GLU A 107 -4.80 11.18 -7.56
C GLU A 107 -5.61 12.34 -8.14
N LYS A 108 -6.05 12.23 -9.40
CA LYS A 108 -6.86 13.26 -10.06
C LYS A 108 -8.16 13.53 -9.30
N LYS A 109 -8.89 12.48 -8.90
CA LYS A 109 -10.14 12.64 -8.15
C LYS A 109 -9.86 13.20 -6.75
N LEU A 110 -8.80 12.75 -6.08
CA LEU A 110 -8.40 13.22 -4.76
C LEU A 110 -8.08 14.73 -4.80
N GLN A 111 -7.32 15.19 -5.78
CA GLN A 111 -7.02 16.63 -5.97
C GLN A 111 -8.29 17.47 -6.11
N SER A 112 -9.31 16.96 -6.80
CA SER A 112 -10.57 17.68 -6.99
C SER A 112 -11.51 17.65 -5.78
N ALA A 113 -11.56 16.53 -5.06
CA ALA A 113 -12.56 16.28 -4.02
C ALA A 113 -12.03 16.52 -2.60
N ARG A 114 -10.74 16.27 -2.36
CA ARG A 114 -10.05 16.37 -1.07
C ARG A 114 -8.60 16.88 -1.25
N PRO A 115 -8.40 18.13 -1.72
CA PRO A 115 -7.08 18.68 -1.97
C PRO A 115 -6.15 18.65 -0.73
N GLU A 116 -6.72 18.75 0.47
CA GLU A 116 -6.01 18.63 1.75
C GLU A 116 -5.37 17.25 1.94
N VAL A 117 -6.03 16.20 1.46
CA VAL A 117 -5.50 14.82 1.51
C VAL A 117 -4.55 14.58 0.34
N ALA A 118 -4.83 15.15 -0.84
CA ALA A 118 -3.96 15.04 -2.01
C ALA A 118 -2.54 15.57 -1.74
N GLY A 119 -2.40 16.62 -0.93
CA GLY A 119 -1.09 17.15 -0.52
C GLY A 119 -0.27 16.23 0.40
N LEU A 120 -0.86 15.16 0.94
CA LEU A 120 -0.18 14.24 1.84
C LEU A 120 0.58 13.15 1.09
N GLY A 121 1.61 12.59 1.72
CA GLY A 121 2.28 11.39 1.23
C GLY A 121 1.37 10.16 1.25
N ARG A 122 1.65 9.16 0.39
CA ARG A 122 0.83 7.96 0.18
C ARG A 122 0.35 7.30 1.48
N ALA A 123 1.27 7.00 2.41
CA ALA A 123 0.93 6.37 3.68
C ALA A 123 0.05 7.27 4.58
N ALA A 124 0.38 8.56 4.65
CA ALA A 124 -0.38 9.52 5.46
C ALA A 124 -1.83 9.69 4.96
N ARG A 125 -2.08 9.53 3.66
CA ARG A 125 -3.45 9.54 3.11
C ARG A 125 -4.31 8.42 3.71
N LEU A 126 -3.74 7.24 3.96
CA LEU A 126 -4.46 6.12 4.58
C LEU A 126 -4.89 6.41 6.02
N GLY A 127 -4.14 7.21 6.78
CA GLY A 127 -4.59 7.69 8.10
C GLY A 127 -5.59 8.85 8.02
N ALA A 128 -5.43 9.74 7.05
CA ALA A 128 -6.18 10.99 6.96
C ALA A 128 -7.66 10.84 6.54
N VAL A 129 -8.03 9.71 5.92
CA VAL A 129 -9.40 9.49 5.40
C VAL A 129 -10.16 8.42 6.17
N VAL A 130 -9.70 8.05 7.37
CA VAL A 130 -10.42 7.09 8.22
C VAL A 130 -11.70 7.75 8.73
N GLU A 131 -12.84 7.20 8.33
CA GLU A 131 -14.16 7.64 8.80
C GLU A 131 -14.42 7.18 10.25
N ALA A 132 -15.20 7.95 10.99
CA ALA A 132 -15.59 7.60 12.36
C ALA A 132 -16.36 6.27 12.39
N GLY A 133 -15.93 5.34 13.26
CA GLY A 133 -16.55 4.02 13.37
C GLY A 133 -16.03 2.98 12.36
N ALA A 134 -14.97 3.29 11.61
CA ALA A 134 -14.30 2.31 10.74
C ALA A 134 -13.90 1.04 11.53
N PRO A 135 -14.02 -0.15 10.92
CA PRO A 135 -13.67 -1.40 11.59
C PRO A 135 -12.18 -1.42 11.93
N PRO A 136 -11.79 -1.93 13.12
CA PRO A 136 -10.39 -1.90 13.56
C PRO A 136 -9.42 -2.67 12.65
N ARG A 137 -9.90 -3.65 11.89
CA ARG A 137 -9.06 -4.61 11.12
C ARG A 137 -9.44 -4.74 9.65
N GLY A 138 -10.06 -3.73 9.06
CA GLY A 138 -10.46 -3.77 7.65
C GLY A 138 -10.39 -2.41 7.00
N PRO A 139 -10.48 -2.36 5.65
CA PRO A 139 -10.71 -1.09 4.99
C PRO A 139 -12.02 -0.51 5.55
N GLY A 140 -11.95 0.67 6.16
CA GLY A 140 -13.10 1.57 6.29
C GLY A 140 -13.72 1.88 4.93
N GLU A 141 -14.79 2.67 4.93
CA GLU A 141 -15.55 2.97 3.71
C GLU A 141 -14.98 4.17 2.94
N GLY A 142 -15.65 4.55 1.86
CA GLY A 142 -15.35 5.79 1.14
C GLY A 142 -13.94 5.86 0.57
N TRP A 143 -13.25 6.97 0.85
CA TRP A 143 -11.87 7.21 0.42
C TRP A 143 -10.88 6.21 1.01
N HIS A 144 -11.06 5.79 2.26
CA HIS A 144 -10.18 4.81 2.88
C HIS A 144 -10.24 3.47 2.15
N ALA A 145 -11.43 3.02 1.75
CA ALA A 145 -11.59 1.82 0.93
C ALA A 145 -10.84 1.91 -0.39
N VAL A 146 -10.92 3.05 -1.09
CA VAL A 146 -10.25 3.26 -2.38
C VAL A 146 -8.73 3.24 -2.23
N LEU A 147 -8.18 3.95 -1.23
CA LEU A 147 -6.74 3.95 -0.98
C LEU A 147 -6.24 2.57 -0.54
N PHE A 148 -7.04 1.80 0.20
CA PHE A 148 -6.73 0.39 0.47
C PHE A 148 -6.71 -0.44 -0.81
N GLN A 149 -7.73 -0.30 -1.67
CA GLN A 149 -7.79 -1.04 -2.93
C GLN A 149 -6.59 -0.73 -3.84
N GLN A 150 -6.04 0.49 -3.79
CA GLN A 150 -4.81 0.85 -4.49
C GLN A 150 -3.64 -0.05 -4.11
N GLU A 151 -3.43 -0.27 -2.80
CA GLU A 151 -2.34 -1.12 -2.32
C GLU A 151 -2.66 -2.62 -2.48
N GLU A 152 -3.92 -3.02 -2.32
CA GLU A 152 -4.37 -4.39 -2.60
C GLU A 152 -4.28 -4.76 -4.09
N LEU A 153 -4.39 -3.79 -5.00
CA LEU A 153 -4.18 -4.03 -6.43
C LEU A 153 -2.74 -4.50 -6.69
N ARG A 154 -1.76 -3.97 -5.95
CA ARG A 154 -0.35 -4.40 -6.05
C ARG A 154 -0.21 -5.87 -5.66
N ILE A 155 -0.86 -6.31 -4.58
CA ILE A 155 -0.91 -7.73 -4.21
C ILE A 155 -1.55 -8.55 -5.33
N SER A 156 -2.73 -8.13 -5.83
CA SER A 156 -3.45 -8.86 -6.87
C SER A 156 -2.66 -9.01 -8.17
N LEU A 157 -1.77 -8.07 -8.50
CA LEU A 157 -1.00 -8.08 -9.74
C LEU A 157 0.35 -8.77 -9.59
N TYR A 158 1.07 -8.51 -8.49
CA TYR A 158 2.44 -8.97 -8.32
C TYR A 158 2.57 -10.25 -7.48
N ALA A 159 1.65 -10.48 -6.55
CA ALA A 159 1.74 -11.61 -5.62
C ALA A 159 0.36 -12.22 -5.27
N PRO A 160 -0.39 -12.78 -6.24
CA PRO A 160 -1.74 -13.29 -6.00
C PRO A 160 -1.84 -14.34 -4.89
N ALA A 161 -0.77 -15.13 -4.69
CA ALA A 161 -0.70 -16.15 -3.65
C ALA A 161 -0.79 -15.59 -2.22
N LEU A 162 -0.47 -14.30 -2.00
CA LEU A 162 -0.58 -13.66 -0.69
C LEU A 162 -2.04 -13.35 -0.30
N GLY A 163 -2.95 -13.31 -1.29
CA GLY A 163 -4.37 -13.02 -1.10
C GLY A 163 -4.67 -11.56 -0.78
N THR A 164 -5.76 -11.03 -1.35
CA THR A 164 -6.25 -9.68 -1.09
C THR A 164 -7.38 -9.64 -0.07
N VAL A 165 -7.58 -8.49 0.57
CA VAL A 165 -8.79 -8.24 1.38
C VAL A 165 -9.97 -8.03 0.44
N GLY A 166 -10.67 -9.12 0.13
CA GLY A 166 -11.77 -9.12 -0.82
C GLY A 166 -11.31 -9.05 -2.27
N LYS A 167 -12.25 -8.84 -3.19
CA LYS A 167 -11.96 -8.81 -4.63
C LYS A 167 -11.52 -7.42 -5.08
N VAL A 168 -10.36 -7.31 -5.73
CA VAL A 168 -9.78 -6.04 -6.19
C VAL A 168 -9.49 -6.09 -7.69
N SER A 169 -9.69 -4.99 -8.39
CA SER A 169 -9.30 -4.78 -9.79
C SER A 169 -9.33 -3.28 -10.12
N GLU A 170 -8.66 -2.87 -11.19
CA GLU A 170 -8.70 -1.50 -11.71
C GLU A 170 -10.15 -1.03 -11.96
N GLN A 171 -10.99 -1.91 -12.51
CA GLN A 171 -12.40 -1.61 -12.77
C GLN A 171 -13.21 -1.41 -11.49
N ARG A 172 -12.89 -2.13 -10.40
CA ARG A 172 -13.52 -1.91 -9.10
C ARG A 172 -13.09 -0.61 -8.45
N ILE A 173 -11.81 -0.25 -8.56
CA ILE A 173 -11.29 1.04 -8.10
C ILE A 173 -11.99 2.17 -8.85
N ALA A 174 -12.08 2.08 -10.18
CA ALA A 174 -12.78 3.07 -11.00
C ALA A 174 -14.26 3.21 -10.60
N LYS A 175 -14.95 2.08 -10.36
CA LYS A 175 -16.34 2.09 -9.88
C LYS A 175 -16.48 2.72 -8.50
N ALA A 176 -15.57 2.41 -7.57
CA ALA A 176 -15.56 2.98 -6.24
C ALA A 176 -15.31 4.49 -6.28
N LEU A 177 -14.34 4.95 -7.09
CA LEU A 177 -14.08 6.37 -7.35
C LEU A 177 -15.29 7.12 -7.93
N ALA A 178 -16.09 6.47 -8.77
CA ALA A 178 -17.30 7.06 -9.32
C ALA A 178 -18.42 7.22 -8.29
N ALA A 179 -18.36 6.48 -7.18
CA ALA A 179 -19.32 6.56 -6.08
C ALA A 179 -18.89 7.54 -4.97
N LEU A 180 -17.70 8.15 -5.08
CA LEU A 180 -17.17 9.19 -4.19
C LEU A 180 -17.42 10.59 -4.75
#